data_AF-A0A5J4Q3A1-F1
#
_entry.id   AF-A0A5J4Q3A1-F1
#
_cell.length_a   1.000
_cell.length_b   1.000
_cell.length_c   1.000
_cell.angle_alpha   90.00
_cell.angle_beta   90.00
_cell.angle_gamma   90.00
#
_symmetry.space_group_name_H-M   'P 1'
#
loop_
_entity.id
_entity.type
_entity.pdbx_description
1 polymer ?
#
loop_
_entity_poly.entity_id
_entity_poly.type
_entity_poly.pdbx_seq_one_letter_code
_entity_poly.pdbx_strand_id
1 'polypeptide(L)'
;MTYFEFTKRFPTEKDAIDYIIDKKYNGQYVCPKCGCVHKIYRLTYNYRNLYCNNCKSHFSGLAGTIFESTHLDIRMWLYAINLVVISRKGISAMQLRRELGMKSYKGAWRMMKQIRSAMAKEDMKEVFEAVVEIDETYVGGKPRKENNHNDNHTNKRGRGTSKTPVIGVKERSTGKVHAVVANKNKDGKQLTGKQLFKVLNKV
;
A
#
# COMPACT_ATOMS: atom_id res chain seq x y z
N MET A 1 -6.31 12.09 10.70
CA MET A 1 -7.30 13.18 10.60
C MET A 1 -8.63 12.64 11.08
N THR A 2 -9.35 13.38 11.93
CA THR A 2 -10.67 12.97 12.42
C THR A 2 -11.71 13.00 11.29
N TYR A 3 -12.89 12.41 11.51
CA TYR A 3 -13.97 12.43 10.51
C TYR A 3 -14.40 13.87 10.17
N PHE A 4 -14.61 14.73 11.17
CA PHE A 4 -15.05 16.11 10.96
C PHE A 4 -14.00 16.96 10.24
N GLU A 5 -12.72 16.77 10.53
CA GLU A 5 -11.63 17.41 9.78
C GLU A 5 -11.62 16.95 8.32
N PHE A 6 -11.84 15.65 8.09
CA PHE A 6 -11.84 15.07 6.75
C PHE A 6 -12.98 15.64 5.89
N THR A 7 -14.20 15.68 6.43
CA THR A 7 -15.37 16.21 5.70
C THR A 7 -15.27 17.71 5.47
N LYS A 8 -14.67 18.46 6.41
CA LYS A 8 -14.37 19.89 6.23
C LYS A 8 -13.35 20.12 5.12
N ARG A 9 -12.32 19.26 5.02
CA ARG A 9 -11.26 19.36 4.01
C ARG A 9 -11.70 18.92 2.62
N PHE A 10 -12.53 17.89 2.54
CA PHE A 10 -13.02 17.33 1.28
C PHE A 10 -14.56 17.30 1.28
N PRO A 11 -15.22 18.47 1.21
CA PRO A 11 -16.67 18.54 1.25
C PRO A 11 -17.29 17.91 -0.01
N THR A 12 -16.67 18.08 -1.17
CA THR A 12 -17.14 17.50 -2.44
C THR A 12 -16.13 16.55 -3.08
N GLU A 13 -16.61 15.71 -3.99
CA GLU A 13 -15.74 14.83 -4.77
C GLU A 13 -14.77 15.62 -5.65
N LYS A 14 -15.18 16.80 -6.13
CA LYS A 14 -14.33 17.69 -6.91
C LYS A 14 -13.10 18.12 -6.11
N ASP A 15 -13.26 18.54 -4.85
CA ASP A 15 -12.15 18.96 -3.98
C ASP A 15 -11.15 17.83 -3.75
N ALA A 16 -11.65 16.61 -3.58
CA ALA A 16 -10.83 15.42 -3.41
C ALA A 16 -9.98 15.11 -4.66
N ILE A 17 -10.56 15.33 -5.84
CA ILE A 17 -9.86 15.06 -7.12
C ILE A 17 -8.88 16.16 -7.46
N ASP A 18 -9.26 17.42 -7.25
CA ASP A 18 -8.37 18.55 -7.44
C ASP A 18 -7.16 18.41 -6.52
N TYR A 19 -7.34 17.96 -5.27
CA TYR A 19 -6.24 17.61 -4.38
C TYR A 19 -5.30 16.52 -4.93
N ILE A 20 -5.84 15.43 -5.46
CA ILE A 20 -5.00 14.34 -6.00
C ILE A 20 -4.23 14.81 -7.25
N ILE A 21 -4.87 15.58 -8.11
CA ILE A 21 -4.28 16.05 -9.36
C ILE A 21 -3.22 17.11 -9.10
N ASP A 22 -3.47 18.02 -8.15
CA ASP A 22 -2.47 18.95 -7.64
C ASP A 22 -1.23 18.19 -7.14
N LYS A 23 -1.42 17.17 -6.29
CA LYS A 23 -0.31 16.36 -5.77
C LYS A 23 0.43 15.55 -6.83
N LYS A 24 -0.26 15.08 -7.86
CA LYS A 24 0.35 14.30 -8.93
C LYS A 24 1.20 15.15 -9.88
N TYR A 25 0.70 16.32 -10.26
CA TYR A 25 1.32 17.14 -11.31
C TYR A 25 2.09 18.34 -10.77
N ASN A 26 1.96 18.66 -9.48
CA ASN A 26 2.64 19.77 -8.82
C ASN A 26 2.53 21.10 -9.61
N GLY A 27 1.31 21.39 -10.10
CA GLY A 27 1.01 22.56 -10.93
C GLY A 27 1.33 22.45 -12.43
N GLN A 28 2.05 21.41 -12.87
CA GLN A 28 2.47 21.25 -14.26
C GLN A 28 1.86 19.99 -14.91
N TYR A 29 0.76 20.18 -15.64
CA TYR A 29 0.11 19.08 -16.35
C TYR A 29 0.94 18.61 -17.53
N VAL A 30 1.12 17.30 -17.68
CA VAL A 30 1.80 16.69 -18.83
C VAL A 30 0.83 15.77 -19.56
N CYS A 31 0.67 15.97 -20.87
CA CYS A 31 -0.18 15.11 -21.68
C CYS A 31 0.51 13.75 -21.91
N PRO A 32 -0.12 12.61 -21.56
CA PRO A 32 0.49 11.30 -21.74
C PRO A 32 0.61 10.86 -23.20
N LYS A 33 -0.12 11.50 -24.13
CA LYS A 33 -0.08 11.15 -25.56
C LYS A 33 0.97 11.90 -26.36
N CYS A 34 1.11 13.20 -26.12
CA CYS A 34 2.00 14.06 -26.93
C CYS A 34 3.12 14.73 -26.12
N GLY A 35 3.21 14.51 -24.80
CA GLY A 35 4.23 15.09 -23.94
C GLY A 35 4.12 16.61 -23.75
N CYS A 36 3.13 17.27 -24.35
CA CYS A 36 2.95 18.71 -24.21
C CYS A 36 2.60 19.06 -22.76
N VAL A 37 3.14 20.20 -22.31
CA VAL A 37 3.03 20.68 -20.94
C VAL A 37 2.17 21.95 -20.83
N HIS A 38 1.97 22.63 -21.97
CA HIS A 38 1.19 23.85 -22.07
C HIS A 38 -0.18 23.58 -22.69
N LYS A 39 -1.14 24.48 -22.45
CA LYS A 39 -2.50 24.41 -23.03
C LYS A 39 -3.25 23.12 -22.69
N ILE A 40 -3.10 22.66 -21.45
CA ILE A 40 -3.90 21.58 -20.88
C ILE A 40 -4.94 22.21 -19.95
N TYR A 41 -6.21 21.83 -20.16
CA TYR A 41 -7.34 22.43 -19.47
C TYR A 41 -8.10 21.40 -18.67
N ARG A 42 -8.66 21.86 -17.55
CA ARG A 42 -9.58 21.09 -16.74
C ARG A 42 -10.96 21.09 -17.39
N LEU A 43 -11.58 19.92 -17.50
CA LEU A 43 -12.95 19.85 -18.02
C LEU A 43 -13.94 20.19 -16.91
N THR A 44 -14.92 21.03 -17.24
CA THR A 44 -15.94 21.50 -16.29
C THR A 44 -17.04 20.47 -16.06
N TYR A 45 -17.43 19.73 -17.10
CA TYR A 45 -18.48 18.70 -17.04
C TYR A 45 -17.99 17.36 -16.45
N ASN A 46 -16.69 17.09 -16.54
CA ASN A 46 -16.09 15.89 -15.95
C ASN A 46 -14.74 16.25 -15.33
N TYR A 47 -14.79 16.58 -14.05
CA TYR A 47 -13.63 16.93 -13.24
C TYR A 47 -12.64 15.76 -13.08
N ARG A 48 -12.85 14.57 -13.62
CA ARG A 48 -11.80 13.52 -13.62
C ARG A 48 -10.87 13.64 -14.80
N ASN A 49 -11.27 14.38 -15.83
CA ASN A 49 -10.57 14.43 -17.12
C ASN A 49 -9.95 15.80 -17.37
N LEU A 50 -8.86 15.78 -18.14
CA LEU A 50 -8.18 16.93 -18.68
C LEU A 50 -8.21 16.86 -20.21
N TYR A 51 -8.19 18.02 -20.84
CA TYR A 51 -8.14 18.19 -22.28
C TYR A 51 -6.80 18.80 -22.70
N CYS A 52 -6.10 18.14 -23.62
CA CYS A 52 -4.90 18.69 -24.23
C CYS A 52 -5.26 19.36 -25.56
N ASN A 53 -5.06 20.67 -25.65
CA ASN A 53 -5.35 21.42 -26.89
C ASN A 53 -4.31 21.17 -27.99
N ASN A 54 -3.12 20.65 -27.66
CA ASN A 54 -2.08 20.34 -28.64
C ASN A 54 -2.44 19.12 -29.51
N CYS A 55 -2.88 18.02 -28.89
CA CYS A 55 -3.25 16.79 -29.60
C CYS A 55 -4.77 16.54 -29.64
N LYS A 56 -5.56 17.51 -29.18
CA LYS A 56 -7.04 17.47 -29.11
C LYS A 56 -7.59 16.23 -28.39
N SER A 57 -6.86 15.70 -27.42
CA SER A 57 -7.22 14.46 -26.73
C SER A 57 -7.62 14.68 -25.29
N HIS A 58 -8.49 13.80 -24.79
CA HIS A 58 -8.89 13.74 -23.40
C HIS A 58 -8.10 12.64 -22.69
N PHE A 59 -7.73 12.89 -21.44
CA PHE A 59 -7.11 11.89 -20.57
C PHE A 59 -7.56 12.08 -19.13
N SER A 60 -7.52 11.02 -18.33
CA SER A 60 -7.86 11.11 -16.90
C SER A 60 -6.71 11.74 -16.12
N GLY A 61 -7.01 12.71 -15.27
CA GLY A 61 -6.03 13.25 -14.33
C GLY A 61 -5.56 12.20 -13.32
N LEU A 62 -6.40 11.20 -13.06
CA LEU A 62 -6.13 10.08 -12.17
C LEU A 62 -5.38 8.92 -12.85
N ALA A 63 -5.08 9.00 -14.14
CA ALA A 63 -4.37 7.94 -14.87
C ALA A 63 -3.02 7.60 -14.21
N GLY A 64 -2.63 6.33 -14.14
CA GLY A 64 -1.40 5.92 -13.48
C GLY A 64 -1.41 6.01 -11.95
N THR A 65 -2.56 6.29 -11.33
CA THR A 65 -2.72 6.26 -9.86
C THR A 65 -3.59 5.06 -9.45
N ILE A 66 -3.63 4.74 -8.16
CA ILE A 66 -4.55 3.72 -7.63
C ILE A 66 -6.03 4.06 -7.81
N PHE A 67 -6.34 5.32 -8.15
CA PHE A 67 -7.69 5.81 -8.39
C PHE A 67 -8.09 5.71 -9.87
N GLU A 68 -7.19 5.25 -10.75
CA GLU A 68 -7.46 5.10 -12.17
C GLU A 68 -8.68 4.20 -12.42
N SER A 69 -9.57 4.66 -13.31
CA SER A 69 -10.78 3.93 -13.74
C SER A 69 -11.71 3.50 -12.60
N THR A 70 -11.63 4.16 -11.43
CA THR A 70 -12.56 3.88 -10.34
C THR A 70 -13.92 4.52 -10.60
N HIS A 71 -15.01 3.79 -10.34
CA HIS A 71 -16.37 4.34 -10.34
C HIS A 71 -16.82 4.80 -8.95
N LEU A 72 -16.00 4.56 -7.93
CA LEU A 72 -16.29 5.00 -6.56
C LEU A 72 -15.98 6.50 -6.41
N ASP A 73 -16.66 7.13 -5.47
CA ASP A 73 -16.36 8.49 -5.06
C ASP A 73 -14.93 8.57 -4.51
N ILE A 74 -14.16 9.53 -5.00
CA ILE A 74 -12.76 9.72 -4.60
C ILE A 74 -12.61 10.09 -3.12
N ARG A 75 -13.61 10.72 -2.51
CA ARG A 75 -13.65 10.93 -1.06
C ARG A 75 -13.63 9.61 -0.30
N MET A 76 -14.29 8.56 -0.80
CA MET A 76 -14.26 7.24 -0.17
C MET A 76 -12.84 6.67 -0.17
N TRP A 77 -12.10 6.86 -1.27
CA TRP A 77 -10.71 6.44 -1.37
C TRP A 77 -9.80 7.21 -0.42
N LEU A 78 -9.91 8.54 -0.36
CA LEU A 78 -9.12 9.35 0.56
C LEU A 78 -9.44 9.04 2.03
N TYR A 79 -10.71 8.79 2.35
CA TYR A 79 -11.10 8.39 3.69
C TYR A 79 -10.60 6.98 4.03
N ALA A 80 -10.64 6.05 3.08
CA ALA A 80 -10.05 4.72 3.22
C ALA A 80 -8.56 4.79 3.53
N ILE A 81 -7.81 5.66 2.84
CA ILE A 81 -6.39 5.90 3.09
C ILE A 81 -6.21 6.47 4.50
N ASN A 82 -7.00 7.47 4.91
CA ASN A 82 -6.94 8.03 6.26
C ASN A 82 -7.14 6.92 7.32
N LEU A 83 -8.16 6.08 7.18
CA LEU A 83 -8.43 4.96 8.10
C LEU A 83 -7.27 3.94 8.16
N VAL A 84 -6.64 3.65 7.02
CA VAL A 84 -5.48 2.75 6.97
C VAL A 84 -4.28 3.36 7.70
N VAL A 85 -4.02 4.66 7.51
CA VAL A 85 -2.87 5.36 8.10
C VAL A 85 -3.05 5.58 9.61
N ILE A 86 -4.24 5.94 10.08
CA ILE A 86 -4.46 6.23 11.51
C ILE A 86 -4.64 4.97 12.37
N SER A 87 -4.98 3.82 11.76
CA SER A 87 -5.23 2.60 12.53
C SER A 87 -3.93 1.94 13.00
N ARG A 88 -3.63 2.09 14.29
CA ARG A 88 -2.43 1.51 14.95
C ARG A 88 -2.30 -0.01 14.79
N LYS A 89 -3.42 -0.73 14.72
CA LYS A 89 -3.45 -2.20 14.57
C LYS A 89 -3.79 -2.64 13.14
N GLY A 90 -3.85 -1.70 12.20
CA GLY A 90 -4.40 -1.93 10.87
C GLY A 90 -5.92 -2.03 10.88
N ILE A 91 -6.52 -1.97 9.69
CA ILE A 91 -7.97 -2.09 9.49
C ILE A 91 -8.27 -3.31 8.62
N SER A 92 -9.30 -4.07 8.98
CA SER A 92 -9.75 -5.23 8.19
C SER A 92 -10.59 -4.77 7.00
N ALA A 93 -10.58 -5.53 5.90
CA ALA A 93 -11.40 -5.20 4.72
C ALA A 93 -12.91 -5.18 5.05
N MET A 94 -13.34 -6.01 6.02
CA MET A 94 -14.74 -6.01 6.47
C MET A 94 -15.08 -4.76 7.27
N GLN A 95 -14.17 -4.29 8.13
CA GLN A 95 -14.36 -3.04 8.85
C GLN A 95 -14.35 -1.85 7.88
N LEU A 96 -13.38 -1.80 6.97
CA LEU A 96 -13.32 -0.76 5.93
C LEU A 96 -14.63 -0.71 5.12
N ARG A 97 -15.18 -1.87 4.76
CA ARG A 97 -16.48 -1.95 4.07
C ARG A 97 -17.61 -1.27 4.88
N ARG A 98 -17.65 -1.50 6.20
CA ARG A 98 -18.67 -0.92 7.09
C ARG A 98 -18.49 0.60 7.23
N GLU A 99 -17.26 1.05 7.50
CA GLU A 99 -16.93 2.47 7.64
C GLU A 99 -17.26 3.27 6.38
N LEU A 100 -17.04 2.67 5.20
CA LEU A 100 -17.30 3.30 3.90
C LEU A 100 -18.72 3.08 3.39
N GLY A 101 -19.57 2.33 4.10
CA GLY A 101 -20.92 1.98 3.62
C GLY A 101 -20.93 1.17 2.32
N MET A 102 -19.85 0.44 2.01
CA MET A 102 -19.74 -0.32 0.76
C MET A 102 -20.62 -1.58 0.77
N LYS A 103 -21.36 -1.81 -0.32
CA LYS A 103 -22.15 -3.04 -0.48
C LYS A 103 -21.28 -4.30 -0.65
N SER A 104 -20.15 -4.17 -1.36
CA SER A 104 -19.30 -5.31 -1.73
C SER A 104 -18.04 -5.43 -0.86
N TYR A 105 -17.88 -6.59 -0.20
CA TYR A 105 -16.63 -6.94 0.48
C TYR A 105 -15.45 -7.04 -0.49
N LYS A 106 -15.67 -7.63 -1.67
CA LYS A 106 -14.63 -7.76 -2.71
C LYS A 106 -14.11 -6.38 -3.14
N GLY A 107 -14.99 -5.38 -3.23
CA GLY A 107 -14.62 -3.99 -3.52
C GLY A 107 -13.72 -3.40 -2.44
N ALA A 108 -14.11 -3.51 -1.16
CA ALA A 108 -13.30 -3.02 -0.04
C ALA A 108 -11.94 -3.72 0.05
N TRP A 109 -11.90 -5.04 -0.20
CA TRP A 109 -10.66 -5.81 -0.23
C TRP A 109 -9.73 -5.36 -1.36
N ARG A 110 -10.26 -5.14 -2.58
CA ARG A 110 -9.48 -4.62 -3.72
C ARG A 110 -8.93 -3.23 -3.42
N MET A 111 -9.75 -2.33 -2.88
CA MET A 111 -9.36 -0.98 -2.48
C MET A 111 -8.19 -1.03 -1.48
N MET A 112 -8.33 -1.82 -0.42
CA MET A 112 -7.30 -2.00 0.60
C MET A 112 -6.00 -2.59 0.03
N LYS A 113 -6.10 -3.54 -0.91
CA LYS A 113 -4.93 -4.12 -1.60
C LYS A 113 -4.19 -3.07 -2.44
N GLN A 114 -4.92 -2.20 -3.14
CA GLN A 114 -4.32 -1.11 -3.94
C GLN A 114 -3.61 -0.09 -3.04
N ILE A 115 -4.25 0.33 -1.94
CA ILE A 115 -3.65 1.26 -0.97
C ILE A 115 -2.34 0.68 -0.40
N ARG A 116 -2.36 -0.57 0.07
CA ARG A 116 -1.15 -1.22 0.62
C ARG A 116 -0.06 -1.41 -0.43
N SER A 117 -0.43 -1.72 -1.67
CA SER A 117 0.51 -1.83 -2.78
C SER A 117 1.19 -0.48 -3.08
N ALA A 118 0.42 0.62 -3.08
CA ALA A 118 0.98 1.96 -3.25
C ALA A 118 1.92 2.35 -2.11
N MET A 119 1.57 2.04 -0.85
CA MET A 119 2.44 2.28 0.31
C MET A 119 3.74 1.46 0.24
N ALA A 120 3.72 0.27 -0.35
CA ALA A 120 4.90 -0.56 -0.52
C ALA A 120 5.82 -0.11 -1.68
N LYS A 121 5.33 0.73 -2.59
CA LYS A 121 6.04 1.22 -3.77
C LYS A 121 6.89 2.47 -3.52
N GLU A 122 6.80 3.11 -2.35
CA GLU A 122 7.81 4.08 -1.96
C GLU A 122 9.14 3.33 -1.85
N ASP A 123 9.96 3.53 -2.89
CA ASP A 123 11.30 2.98 -3.04
C ASP A 123 12.11 3.27 -1.77
N MET A 124 12.17 2.27 -0.90
CA MET A 124 13.13 2.17 0.19
C MET A 124 14.52 1.93 -0.41
N LYS A 125 15.05 2.92 -1.12
CA LYS A 125 16.39 2.96 -1.72
C LYS A 125 17.43 3.61 -0.81
N GLU A 126 17.05 3.99 0.40
CA GLU A 126 17.96 4.60 1.34
C GLU A 126 18.60 3.54 2.22
N VAL A 127 19.88 3.32 1.95
CA VAL A 127 20.81 2.57 2.79
C VAL A 127 20.66 3.07 4.22
N PHE A 128 20.56 2.15 5.19
CA PHE A 128 20.56 2.53 6.59
C PHE A 128 21.87 3.24 6.96
N GLU A 129 21.78 4.47 7.44
CA GLU A 129 22.97 5.30 7.72
C GLU A 129 23.51 5.11 9.15
N ALA A 130 22.70 4.52 10.04
CA ALA A 130 23.01 4.40 11.45
C ALA A 130 22.78 2.98 12.02
N VAL A 131 22.78 2.88 13.35
CA VAL A 131 22.56 1.63 14.07
C VAL A 131 21.17 1.07 13.78
N VAL A 132 21.13 -0.16 13.28
CA VAL A 132 19.90 -0.90 12.97
C VAL A 132 19.65 -2.02 13.98
N GLU A 133 18.38 -2.28 14.24
CA GLU A 133 17.88 -3.45 14.94
C GLU A 133 17.29 -4.41 13.91
N ILE A 134 17.64 -5.70 13.99
CA ILE A 134 17.15 -6.73 13.09
C ILE A 134 16.42 -7.79 13.92
N ASP A 135 15.19 -8.09 13.54
CA ASP A 135 14.39 -9.14 14.16
C ASP A 135 13.72 -10.00 13.09
N GLU A 136 13.31 -11.22 13.46
CA GLU A 136 12.58 -12.10 12.58
C GLU A 136 11.21 -12.49 13.16
N THR A 137 10.22 -12.57 12.27
CA THR A 137 8.89 -13.06 12.60
C THR A 137 8.46 -14.14 11.62
N TYR A 138 7.51 -14.98 12.03
CA TYR A 138 7.06 -16.12 11.26
C TYR A 138 5.56 -16.02 10.98
N VAL A 139 5.23 -15.66 9.75
CA VAL A 139 3.86 -15.36 9.30
C VAL A 139 3.27 -16.56 8.58
N GLY A 140 2.09 -16.98 9.02
CA GLY A 140 1.38 -18.11 8.42
C GLY A 140 0.22 -18.59 9.29
N GLY A 141 -0.69 -19.33 8.66
CA GLY A 141 -1.85 -19.91 9.32
C GLY A 141 -1.47 -20.88 10.44
N LYS A 142 -2.42 -21.18 11.33
CA LYS A 142 -2.26 -22.26 12.31
C LYS A 142 -2.12 -23.58 11.52
N PRO A 143 -1.12 -24.42 11.81
CA PRO A 143 -1.00 -25.73 11.21
C PRO A 143 -2.30 -26.51 11.43
N ARG A 144 -2.87 -27.08 10.37
CA ARG A 144 -4.03 -27.98 10.51
C ARG A 144 -3.52 -29.32 11.03
N LYS A 145 -4.26 -29.91 11.97
CA LYS A 145 -4.00 -31.30 12.37
C LYS A 145 -4.45 -32.17 11.21
N GLU A 146 -3.56 -32.98 10.68
CA GLU A 146 -3.93 -33.98 9.67
C GLU A 146 -4.80 -35.07 10.33
N ASN A 147 -5.72 -35.68 9.58
CA ASN A 147 -6.60 -36.75 10.06
C ASN A 147 -5.86 -38.10 10.17
N ASN A 148 -4.58 -38.06 10.52
CA ASN A 148 -3.73 -39.23 10.67
C ASN A 148 -3.43 -39.45 12.15
N HIS A 149 -3.78 -40.63 12.64
CA HIS A 149 -3.53 -41.02 14.03
C HIS A 149 -2.03 -41.17 14.37
N ASN A 150 -1.15 -41.20 13.36
CA ASN A 150 0.30 -41.44 13.52
C ASN A 150 1.18 -40.20 13.27
N ASP A 151 0.62 -39.03 12.98
CA ASP A 151 1.42 -37.84 12.69
C ASP A 151 1.79 -37.10 13.97
N ASN A 152 2.91 -37.53 14.57
CA ASN A 152 3.55 -36.86 15.69
C ASN A 152 4.35 -35.61 15.23
N HIS A 153 3.77 -34.81 14.32
CA HIS A 153 4.42 -33.61 13.82
C HIS A 153 4.41 -32.51 14.90
N THR A 154 5.56 -32.30 15.54
CA THR A 154 5.76 -31.18 16.46
C THR A 154 5.69 -29.87 15.67
N ASN A 155 4.61 -29.10 15.87
CA ASN A 155 4.45 -27.77 15.30
C ASN A 155 5.34 -26.77 16.03
N LYS A 156 6.63 -26.74 15.66
CA LYS A 156 7.61 -25.83 16.25
C LYS A 156 7.19 -24.36 16.06
N ARG A 157 7.33 -23.56 17.11
CA ARG A 157 7.18 -22.11 17.10
C ARG A 157 8.54 -21.45 16.83
N GLY A 158 8.55 -20.26 16.23
CA GLY A 158 9.79 -19.55 15.92
C GLY A 158 10.67 -20.29 14.91
N ARG A 159 12.00 -20.27 15.11
CA ARG A 159 12.96 -20.95 14.25
C ARG A 159 12.64 -22.45 14.14
N GLY A 160 12.48 -22.95 12.92
CA GLY A 160 12.11 -24.36 12.66
C GLY A 160 10.66 -24.56 12.27
N THR A 161 9.84 -23.51 12.29
CA THR A 161 8.44 -23.58 11.88
C THR A 161 8.28 -23.71 10.36
N SER A 162 7.14 -24.26 9.92
CA SER A 162 6.77 -24.32 8.50
C SER A 162 6.35 -22.96 7.94
N LYS A 163 5.98 -22.00 8.81
CA LYS A 163 5.56 -20.63 8.43
C LYS A 163 6.63 -19.87 7.66
N THR A 164 6.18 -18.87 6.90
CA THR A 164 7.03 -17.98 6.10
C THR A 164 7.80 -17.05 7.03
N PRO A 165 9.13 -17.07 7.02
CA PRO A 165 9.91 -16.11 7.78
C PRO A 165 9.91 -14.74 7.09
N VAL A 166 9.78 -13.70 7.90
CA VAL A 166 9.89 -12.30 7.51
C VAL A 166 10.92 -11.64 8.41
N ILE A 167 11.89 -10.99 7.81
CA ILE A 167 12.94 -10.26 8.53
C ILE A 167 12.56 -8.79 8.52
N GLY A 168 12.53 -8.17 9.70
CA GLY A 168 12.36 -6.74 9.88
C GLY A 168 13.68 -6.08 10.27
N VAL A 169 13.99 -4.95 9.66
CA VAL A 169 15.12 -4.08 10.02
C VAL A 169 14.56 -2.72 10.39
N LYS A 170 14.98 -2.18 11.52
CA LYS A 170 14.59 -0.85 11.99
C LYS A 170 15.82 -0.02 12.30
N GLU A 171 15.93 1.16 11.70
CA GLU A 171 16.94 2.13 12.06
C GLU A 171 16.53 2.90 13.32
N ARG A 172 17.43 2.99 14.31
CA ARG A 172 17.11 3.59 15.62
C ARG A 172 16.89 5.10 15.56
N SER A 173 17.74 5.81 14.83
CA SER A 173 17.75 7.28 14.74
C SER A 173 16.54 7.82 13.96
N THR A 174 16.30 7.25 12.78
CA THR A 174 15.27 7.73 11.85
C THR A 174 13.92 7.06 12.07
N GLY A 175 13.89 5.90 12.73
CA GLY A 175 12.70 5.06 12.84
C GLY A 175 12.29 4.38 11.53
N LYS A 176 13.11 4.44 10.48
CA LYS A 176 12.86 3.76 9.19
C LYS A 176 12.77 2.25 9.43
N VAL A 177 11.80 1.61 8.79
CA VAL A 177 11.57 0.17 8.90
C VAL A 177 11.55 -0.46 7.52
N HIS A 178 12.30 -1.54 7.35
CA HIS A 178 12.29 -2.39 6.17
C HIS A 178 11.88 -3.81 6.54
N ALA A 179 11.06 -4.46 5.72
CA ALA A 179 10.65 -5.84 5.95
C ALA A 179 10.73 -6.66 4.66
N VAL A 180 11.42 -7.80 4.72
CA VAL A 180 11.58 -8.71 3.58
C VAL A 180 11.13 -10.11 3.92
N VAL A 181 10.47 -10.75 2.96
CA VAL A 181 10.23 -12.19 3.00
C VAL A 181 11.58 -12.88 2.80
N ALA A 182 11.95 -13.72 3.76
CA ALA A 182 13.20 -14.45 3.74
C ALA A 182 12.99 -15.88 3.26
N ASN A 183 13.98 -16.42 2.56
CA ASN A 183 14.00 -17.84 2.21
C ASN A 183 14.66 -18.62 3.34
N LYS A 184 14.12 -19.81 3.64
CA LYS A 184 14.74 -20.75 4.59
C LYS A 184 16.12 -21.21 4.08
N ASN A 185 16.95 -21.76 4.95
CA ASN A 185 18.24 -22.36 4.58
C ASN A 185 18.09 -23.49 3.53
N LYS A 186 19.21 -24.01 3.01
CA LYS A 186 19.22 -25.10 2.00
C LYS A 186 18.42 -26.33 2.45
N ASP A 187 18.36 -26.58 3.77
CA ASP A 187 17.60 -27.68 4.37
C ASP A 187 16.10 -27.38 4.54
N GLY A 188 15.65 -26.18 4.17
CA GLY A 188 14.25 -25.74 4.22
C GLY A 188 13.69 -25.58 5.64
N LYS A 189 14.53 -25.60 6.68
CA LYS A 189 14.08 -25.73 8.08
C LYS A 189 14.21 -24.45 8.89
N GLN A 190 15.24 -23.63 8.69
CA GLN A 190 15.52 -22.49 9.59
C GLN A 190 16.13 -21.29 8.87
N LEU A 191 15.94 -20.09 9.45
CA LEU A 191 16.77 -18.94 9.14
C LEU A 191 18.08 -19.00 9.92
N THR A 192 19.18 -18.67 9.26
CA THR A 192 20.50 -18.54 9.87
C THR A 192 20.84 -17.07 10.15
N GLY A 193 21.69 -16.80 11.14
CA GLY A 193 22.15 -15.43 11.43
C GLY A 193 22.79 -14.75 10.21
N LYS A 194 23.53 -15.50 9.38
CA LYS A 194 24.09 -15.00 8.12
C LYS A 194 23.01 -14.53 7.13
N GLN A 195 21.83 -15.14 7.11
CA GLN A 195 20.72 -14.71 6.26
C GLN A 195 20.05 -13.43 6.78
N LEU A 196 20.07 -13.18 8.09
CA LEU A 196 19.63 -11.90 8.67
C LEU A 196 20.50 -10.75 8.16
N PHE A 197 21.83 -10.89 8.24
CA PHE A 197 22.75 -9.87 7.74
C PHE A 197 22.69 -9.66 6.23
N LYS A 198 22.39 -10.70 5.44
CA LYS A 198 22.21 -10.57 3.99
C LYS A 198 21.07 -9.63 3.59
N VAL A 199 20.11 -9.35 4.48
CA VAL A 199 19.06 -8.37 4.21
C VAL A 199 19.64 -6.97 4.08
N LEU A 200 20.67 -6.62 4.86
CA LEU A 200 21.32 -5.31 4.79
C LEU A 200 22.00 -5.03 3.44
N ASN A 201 22.28 -6.07 2.64
CA ASN A 201 22.82 -5.89 1.29
C ASN A 201 21.71 -5.67 0.24
N LYS A 202 20.44 -5.76 0.63
CA LYS A 202 19.26 -5.61 -0.24
C LYS A 202 18.45 -4.35 0.08
N VAL A 203 18.75 -3.68 1.19
CA VAL A 203 18.19 -2.39 1.61
C VAL A 203 19.28 -1.35 1.47
#